data_AF-A0A0C3ANF8-F1
#
_entry.id   AF-A0A0C3ANF8-F1
#
_cell.length_a   1.000
_cell.length_b   1.000
_cell.length_c   1.000
_cell.angle_alpha   90.00
_cell.angle_beta   90.00
_cell.angle_gamma   90.00
#
_symmetry.space_group_name_H-M   'P 1'
#
loop_
_entity.id
_entity.type
_entity.pdbx_description
1 polymer ?
#
loop_
_entity_poly.entity_id
_entity_poly.type
_entity_poly.pdbx_seq_one_letter_code
_entity_poly.pdbx_strand_id
1 'polypeptide(L)'
;MDELLKNIDMGALRKMNDASEAASRQRSNPKAPIREQVTARLALAYSGTAMQAFTKALQGPGFQSAPLLTPPIANGMTETIQKLRDILMKHQAPSEAEYKQVPNLLRRIRYILRVYYDAVITKKKTQEFKFCDIQDISDVGLKLHEVGVFLQLSTARLGALLKSAPDLETFVLDDPIDIGKWRLNAEAVKQAVKADIEASDDDRERYMNLEDSAGNDCAAFQMAFFIGDILVAFLLNPSQHEVDKLRANRAMQRLVEISTLPLYRFALGDPLTDSMRPVYWTPKVLVRFAHAGGLPALIGDWAEATGKDGICQQTMNRLPNKAWDNQTEASLLGVMRELINKAERDGDDIVTTPIFVNIMHQIYSRYGLDPFERASTLSDSMILFYFIHSRLSKKPQKFQSAQDWIPLLQKYRNVPRTTRKRHGWIILSLSGRWDCLDMYGCAYPQCPELAALQELKQRRVRGKRDPVSEDRLYRWGAASKVCVRCRHVSYCAQPCQRADWPNHKRTCKAEAAQNKHEEI
;
A
#
# COMPACT_ATOMS: atom_id res chain seq x y z
N MET A 1 23.60 -0.31 19.60
CA MET A 1 22.58 0.57 18.99
C MET A 1 22.81 2.03 19.36
N ASP A 2 23.04 2.36 20.64
CA ASP A 2 23.36 3.73 21.09
C ASP A 2 24.71 4.29 20.60
N GLU A 3 25.73 3.47 20.32
CA GLU A 3 26.96 3.93 19.65
C GLU A 3 26.82 4.09 18.13
N LEU A 4 25.94 3.30 17.51
CA LEU A 4 25.62 3.40 16.08
C LEU A 4 24.80 4.65 15.79
N LEU A 5 23.87 5.01 16.69
CA LEU A 5 23.08 6.25 16.62
C LEU A 5 23.91 7.52 16.87
N LYS A 6 25.00 7.43 17.65
CA LYS A 6 25.91 8.57 17.89
C LYS A 6 26.73 8.98 16.66
N ASN A 7 26.88 8.09 15.68
CA ASN A 7 27.61 8.34 14.43
C ASN A 7 26.71 8.63 13.22
N ILE A 8 25.39 8.66 13.40
CA ILE A 8 24.46 9.04 12.34
C ILE A 8 24.43 10.58 12.26
N ASP A 9 24.90 11.12 11.14
CA ASP A 9 24.76 12.54 10.83
C ASP A 9 23.26 12.86 10.61
N MET A 10 22.59 13.21 11.71
CA MET A 10 21.19 13.65 11.70
C MET A 10 20.98 14.89 10.81
N GLY A 11 22.02 15.69 10.56
CA GLY A 11 22.01 16.80 9.62
C GLY A 11 21.90 16.32 8.17
N ALA A 12 22.62 15.25 7.79
CA ALA A 12 22.52 14.64 6.48
C ALA A 12 21.13 14.00 6.24
N LEU A 13 20.60 13.27 7.21
CA LEU A 13 19.25 12.70 7.14
C LEU A 13 18.18 13.78 6.96
N ARG A 14 18.27 14.87 7.71
CA ARG A 14 17.34 15.99 7.59
C ARG A 14 17.41 16.64 6.21
N LYS A 15 18.61 16.89 5.67
CA LYS A 15 18.80 17.43 4.32
C LYS A 15 18.22 16.52 3.24
N MET A 16 18.40 15.20 3.37
CA MET A 16 17.82 14.22 2.44
C MET A 16 16.30 14.22 2.49
N ASN A 17 15.72 14.32 3.69
CA ASN A 17 14.27 14.41 3.86
C ASN A 17 13.69 15.71 3.26
N ASP A 18 14.34 16.85 3.50
CA ASP A 18 13.93 18.14 2.93
C ASP A 18 14.00 18.13 1.39
N ALA A 19 15.04 17.49 0.82
CA ALA A 19 15.18 17.32 -0.62
C ALA A 19 14.11 16.39 -1.23
N SER A 20 13.79 15.29 -0.55
CA SER A 20 12.70 14.38 -0.94
C SER A 20 11.35 15.12 -0.94
N GLU A 21 11.08 15.90 0.10
CA GLU A 21 9.87 16.70 0.21
C GLU A 21 9.77 17.73 -0.93
N ALA A 22 10.86 18.42 -1.25
CA ALA A 22 10.91 19.34 -2.39
C ALA A 22 10.65 18.62 -3.74
N ALA A 23 11.28 17.47 -3.97
CA ALA A 23 11.12 16.68 -5.19
C ALA A 23 9.69 16.13 -5.34
N SER A 24 9.03 15.79 -4.23
CA SER A 24 7.64 15.32 -4.22
C SER A 24 6.64 16.38 -4.72
N ARG A 25 6.98 17.66 -4.57
CA ARG A 25 6.17 18.82 -5.00
C ARG A 25 6.47 19.24 -6.44
N GLN A 26 7.64 18.85 -6.97
CA GLN A 26 8.15 19.35 -8.23
C GLN A 26 7.36 18.82 -9.44
N ARG A 27 6.97 19.74 -10.34
CA ARG A 27 6.51 19.43 -11.70
C ARG A 27 7.61 19.81 -12.68
N SER A 28 7.76 19.07 -13.77
CA SER A 28 8.69 19.47 -14.83
C SER A 28 8.20 20.74 -15.51
N ASN A 29 9.12 21.63 -15.89
CA ASN A 29 8.80 22.76 -16.75
C ASN A 29 8.54 22.22 -18.17
N PRO A 30 7.32 22.33 -18.74
CA PRO A 30 7.01 21.75 -20.03
C PRO A 30 7.81 22.38 -21.19
N LYS A 31 8.40 23.56 -20.97
CA LYS A 31 9.25 24.24 -21.96
C LYS A 31 10.73 23.84 -21.90
N ALA A 32 11.16 23.11 -20.86
CA ALA A 32 12.55 22.69 -20.75
C ALA A 32 12.87 21.56 -21.75
N PRO A 33 14.14 21.37 -22.14
CA PRO A 33 14.58 20.20 -22.90
C PRO A 33 14.10 18.89 -22.25
N ILE A 34 13.72 17.89 -23.06
CA ILE A 34 13.16 16.62 -22.56
C ILE A 34 14.05 15.98 -21.49
N ARG A 35 15.38 15.97 -21.68
CA ARG A 35 16.31 15.40 -20.70
C ARG A 35 16.27 16.11 -19.34
N GLU A 36 16.14 17.43 -19.33
CA GLU A 36 15.99 18.18 -18.07
C GLU A 36 14.66 17.87 -17.39
N GLN A 37 13.59 17.71 -18.18
CA GLN A 37 12.29 17.28 -17.65
C GLN A 37 12.36 15.87 -17.05
N VAL A 38 13.08 14.94 -17.69
CA VAL A 38 13.32 13.59 -17.15
C VAL A 38 14.03 13.69 -15.80
N THR A 39 15.14 14.41 -15.71
CA THR A 39 15.87 14.61 -14.44
C THR A 39 14.96 15.16 -13.33
N ALA A 40 14.16 16.18 -13.65
CA ALA A 40 13.23 16.77 -12.68
C ALA A 40 12.16 15.77 -12.20
N ARG A 41 11.69 14.87 -13.09
CA ARG A 41 10.69 13.85 -12.72
C ARG A 41 11.26 12.71 -11.89
N LEU A 42 12.52 12.35 -12.11
CA LEU A 42 13.21 11.28 -11.38
C LEU A 42 13.75 11.71 -10.01
N ALA A 43 13.76 13.00 -9.70
CA ALA A 43 14.38 13.54 -8.49
C ALA A 43 13.92 12.84 -7.19
N LEU A 44 12.63 12.48 -7.11
CA LEU A 44 12.07 11.79 -5.95
C LEU A 44 12.59 10.34 -5.87
N ALA A 45 12.55 9.59 -6.97
CA ALA A 45 13.07 8.21 -7.03
C ALA A 45 14.56 8.13 -6.69
N TYR A 46 15.36 9.09 -7.17
CA TYR A 46 16.79 9.20 -6.81
C TYR A 46 16.98 9.50 -5.32
N SER A 47 16.18 10.41 -4.75
CA SER A 47 16.23 10.73 -3.32
C SER A 47 15.85 9.53 -2.46
N GLY A 48 14.81 8.78 -2.82
CA GLY A 48 14.41 7.55 -2.15
C GLY A 48 15.51 6.47 -2.21
N THR A 49 16.14 6.30 -3.38
CA THR A 49 17.25 5.35 -3.54
C THR A 49 18.47 5.74 -2.71
N ALA A 50 18.82 7.03 -2.66
CA ALA A 50 19.90 7.52 -1.82
C ALA A 50 19.64 7.25 -0.32
N MET A 51 18.39 7.45 0.13
CA MET A 51 17.99 7.13 1.50
C MET A 51 18.09 5.63 1.80
N GLN A 52 17.67 4.77 0.87
CA GLN A 52 17.83 3.32 1.00
C GLN A 52 19.31 2.91 1.05
N ALA A 53 20.16 3.50 0.20
CA ALA A 53 21.60 3.23 0.21
C ALA A 53 22.24 3.62 1.55
N PHE A 54 21.85 4.78 2.11
CA PHE A 54 22.27 5.20 3.44
C PHE A 54 21.84 4.19 4.52
N THR A 55 20.58 3.72 4.49
CA THR A 55 20.10 2.69 5.43
C THR A 55 20.85 1.37 5.29
N LYS A 56 21.12 0.91 4.05
CA LYS A 56 21.90 -0.31 3.79
C LYS A 56 23.33 -0.19 4.33
N ALA A 57 23.97 0.97 4.17
CA ALA A 57 25.33 1.20 4.68
C ALA A 57 25.44 1.01 6.21
N LEU A 58 24.36 1.28 6.95
CA LEU A 58 24.29 1.06 8.39
C LEU A 58 24.06 -0.41 8.79
N GLN A 59 23.47 -1.22 7.89
CA GLN A 59 23.07 -2.61 8.15
C GLN A 59 24.11 -3.66 7.69
N GLY A 60 25.16 -3.23 6.98
CA GLY A 60 26.21 -4.11 6.44
C GLY A 60 25.96 -4.54 4.99
N PRO A 61 26.91 -5.25 4.35
CA PRO A 61 26.81 -5.61 2.94
C PRO A 61 25.67 -6.60 2.71
N GLY A 62 24.70 -6.21 1.87
CA GLY A 62 23.59 -7.05 1.44
C GLY A 62 24.01 -8.17 0.49
N PHE A 63 23.02 -8.84 -0.11
CA PHE A 63 23.26 -9.86 -1.13
C PHE A 63 24.01 -9.28 -2.33
N GLN A 64 25.14 -9.87 -2.71
CA GLN A 64 26.01 -9.34 -3.76
C GLN A 64 25.69 -9.95 -5.13
N SER A 65 25.54 -9.07 -6.11
CA SER A 65 25.49 -9.34 -7.55
C SER A 65 26.73 -10.08 -8.07
N ALA A 66 26.70 -10.50 -9.34
CA ALA A 66 27.88 -11.02 -10.00
C ALA A 66 28.93 -9.91 -10.22
N PRO A 67 30.24 -10.24 -10.23
CA PRO A 67 31.28 -9.26 -10.48
C PRO A 67 31.11 -8.55 -11.82
N LEU A 68 31.37 -7.24 -11.83
CA LEU A 68 31.44 -6.47 -13.07
C LEU A 68 32.71 -6.84 -13.84
N LEU A 69 32.56 -7.06 -15.15
CA LEU A 69 33.67 -7.29 -16.07
C LEU A 69 33.83 -6.12 -17.03
N THR A 70 35.05 -5.94 -17.54
CA THR A 70 35.37 -4.98 -18.60
C THR A 70 36.02 -5.73 -19.76
N PRO A 71 35.32 -5.92 -20.90
CA PRO A 71 33.96 -5.46 -21.21
C PRO A 71 32.87 -6.19 -20.41
N PRO A 72 31.65 -5.62 -20.29
CA PRO A 72 30.51 -6.28 -19.65
C PRO A 72 30.18 -7.63 -20.28
N ILE A 73 29.53 -8.52 -19.52
CA ILE A 73 29.17 -9.84 -20.01
C ILE A 73 28.15 -9.69 -21.13
N ALA A 74 28.39 -10.37 -22.26
CA ALA A 74 27.45 -10.39 -23.37
C ALA A 74 26.07 -10.92 -22.90
N ASN A 75 25.02 -10.15 -23.16
CA ASN A 75 23.66 -10.36 -22.68
C ASN A 75 23.52 -10.40 -21.14
N GLY A 76 24.48 -9.83 -20.41
CA GLY A 76 24.40 -9.53 -18.98
C GLY A 76 23.49 -8.33 -18.71
N MET A 77 23.17 -8.10 -17.44
CA MET A 77 22.30 -7.00 -16.99
C MET A 77 22.87 -5.65 -17.44
N THR A 78 24.17 -5.41 -17.19
CA THR A 78 24.80 -4.12 -17.52
C THR A 78 24.75 -3.83 -19.02
N GLU A 79 25.15 -4.80 -19.86
CA GLU A 79 25.12 -4.63 -21.31
C GLU A 79 23.69 -4.44 -21.85
N THR A 80 22.74 -5.23 -21.34
CA THR A 80 21.34 -5.22 -21.81
C THR A 80 20.67 -3.87 -21.50
N ILE A 81 20.85 -3.33 -20.29
CA ILE A 81 20.32 -2.01 -19.92
C ILE A 81 21.00 -0.90 -20.73
N GLN A 82 22.32 -0.98 -20.91
CA GLN A 82 23.05 0.03 -21.67
C GLN A 82 22.57 0.08 -23.12
N LYS A 83 22.45 -1.07 -23.78
CA LYS A 83 21.88 -1.18 -25.15
C LYS A 83 20.46 -0.59 -25.22
N LEU A 84 19.61 -0.90 -24.25
CA LEU A 84 18.24 -0.37 -24.18
C LEU A 84 18.25 1.17 -24.13
N ARG A 85 19.10 1.76 -23.27
CA ARG A 85 19.27 3.22 -23.16
C ARG A 85 19.82 3.82 -24.44
N ASP A 86 20.85 3.22 -25.02
CA ASP A 86 21.51 3.73 -26.22
C ASP A 86 20.56 3.77 -27.42
N ILE A 87 19.66 2.78 -27.53
CA ILE A 87 18.60 2.77 -28.53
C ILE A 87 17.56 3.85 -28.22
N LEU A 88 16.92 3.79 -27.04
CA LEU A 88 15.72 4.57 -26.78
C LEU A 88 16.01 6.06 -26.51
N MET A 89 17.17 6.36 -25.95
CA MET A 89 17.59 7.72 -25.59
C MET A 89 18.66 8.29 -26.52
N LYS A 90 18.91 7.67 -27.69
CA LYS A 90 19.80 8.19 -28.73
C LYS A 90 19.41 9.62 -29.13
N HIS A 91 20.38 10.50 -29.33
CA HIS A 91 20.13 11.87 -29.81
C HIS A 91 19.44 11.89 -31.18
N GLN A 92 19.88 11.01 -32.09
CA GLN A 92 19.26 10.83 -33.40
C GLN A 92 18.05 9.90 -33.33
N ALA A 93 17.27 9.84 -34.40
CA ALA A 93 16.19 8.87 -34.54
C ALA A 93 16.78 7.45 -34.60
N PRO A 94 16.32 6.51 -33.75
CA PRO A 94 16.69 5.10 -33.87
C PRO A 94 16.16 4.51 -35.17
N SER A 95 16.93 3.59 -35.75
CA SER A 95 16.51 2.78 -36.89
C SER A 95 15.44 1.76 -36.50
N GLU A 96 14.69 1.27 -37.49
CA GLU A 96 13.70 0.22 -37.28
C GLU A 96 14.32 -1.06 -36.70
N ALA A 97 15.53 -1.42 -37.13
CA ALA A 97 16.28 -2.57 -36.63
C ALA A 97 16.73 -2.40 -35.17
N GLU A 98 17.06 -1.18 -34.75
CA GLU A 98 17.32 -0.87 -33.33
C GLU A 98 16.03 -1.04 -32.50
N TYR A 99 14.90 -0.51 -32.97
CA TYR A 99 13.62 -0.63 -32.25
C TYR A 99 13.14 -2.07 -32.09
N LYS A 100 13.29 -2.92 -33.11
CA LYS A 100 12.90 -4.34 -33.05
C LYS A 100 13.61 -5.13 -31.94
N GLN A 101 14.74 -4.65 -31.43
CA GLN A 101 15.46 -5.30 -30.33
C GLN A 101 14.85 -5.02 -28.95
N VAL A 102 14.12 -3.91 -28.79
CA VAL A 102 13.67 -3.38 -27.49
C VAL A 102 12.82 -4.38 -26.69
N PRO A 103 11.79 -5.05 -27.24
CA PRO A 103 11.01 -6.02 -26.46
C PRO A 103 11.85 -7.17 -25.91
N ASN A 104 12.81 -7.68 -26.69
CA ASN A 104 13.70 -8.75 -26.26
C ASN A 104 14.68 -8.30 -25.18
N LEU A 105 15.19 -7.06 -25.25
CA LEU A 105 16.01 -6.48 -24.19
C LEU A 105 15.23 -6.36 -22.87
N LEU A 106 13.97 -5.92 -22.92
CA LEU A 106 13.11 -5.82 -21.73
C LEU A 106 12.81 -7.18 -21.11
N ARG A 107 12.48 -8.19 -21.93
CA ARG A 107 12.28 -9.57 -21.45
C ARG A 107 13.55 -10.17 -20.88
N ARG A 108 14.72 -9.84 -21.46
CA ARG A 108 16.01 -10.25 -20.91
C ARG A 108 16.30 -9.61 -19.56
N ILE A 109 16.00 -8.33 -19.38
CA ILE A 109 16.13 -7.66 -18.07
C ILE A 109 15.21 -8.32 -17.04
N ARG A 110 13.92 -8.52 -17.37
CA ARG A 110 12.96 -9.24 -16.52
C ARG A 110 13.47 -10.62 -16.11
N TYR A 111 14.03 -11.37 -17.06
CA TYR A 111 14.62 -12.68 -16.81
C TYR A 111 15.78 -12.62 -15.81
N ILE A 112 16.75 -11.73 -16.04
CA ILE A 112 17.92 -11.62 -15.15
C ILE A 112 17.51 -11.13 -13.76
N LEU A 113 16.50 -10.25 -13.64
CA LEU A 113 15.92 -9.88 -12.36
C LEU A 113 15.35 -11.08 -11.62
N ARG A 114 14.61 -11.97 -12.30
CA ARG A 114 14.11 -13.22 -11.71
C ARG A 114 15.25 -14.11 -11.21
N VAL A 115 16.30 -14.30 -12.01
CA VAL A 115 17.50 -15.06 -11.60
C VAL A 115 18.14 -14.45 -10.35
N TYR A 116 18.27 -13.13 -10.30
CA TYR A 116 18.83 -12.41 -9.14
C TYR A 116 17.97 -12.64 -7.89
N TYR A 117 16.67 -12.37 -7.96
CA TYR A 117 15.79 -12.47 -6.78
C TYR A 117 15.54 -13.91 -6.34
N ASP A 118 15.53 -14.89 -7.25
CA ASP A 118 15.56 -16.30 -6.84
C ASP A 118 16.83 -16.62 -6.04
N ALA A 119 17.98 -16.07 -6.42
CA ALA A 119 19.20 -16.25 -5.64
C ALA A 119 19.17 -15.50 -4.30
N VAL A 120 18.55 -14.30 -4.24
CA VAL A 120 18.33 -13.56 -2.98
C VAL A 120 17.48 -14.37 -2.00
N ILE A 121 16.38 -14.96 -2.47
CA ILE A 121 15.44 -15.72 -1.65
C ILE A 121 16.02 -17.09 -1.26
N THR A 122 16.51 -17.85 -2.24
CA THR A 122 16.96 -19.24 -2.02
C THR A 122 18.39 -19.35 -1.49
N LYS A 123 19.16 -18.25 -1.52
CA LYS A 123 20.61 -18.20 -1.27
C LYS A 123 21.44 -19.08 -2.21
N LYS A 124 20.86 -19.57 -3.32
CA LYS A 124 21.52 -20.41 -4.32
C LYS A 124 21.78 -19.62 -5.60
N LYS A 125 23.05 -19.51 -6.00
CA LYS A 125 23.48 -18.89 -7.26
C LYS A 125 23.51 -19.96 -8.36
N THR A 126 22.58 -19.87 -9.32
CA THR A 126 22.57 -20.75 -10.50
C THR A 126 23.70 -20.39 -11.47
N GLN A 127 23.94 -21.22 -12.50
CA GLN A 127 24.93 -20.91 -13.54
C GLN A 127 24.67 -19.57 -14.25
N GLU A 128 23.40 -19.17 -14.34
CA GLU A 128 22.99 -17.92 -14.97
C GLU A 128 23.19 -16.69 -14.10
N PHE A 129 23.46 -16.87 -12.81
CA PHE A 129 23.73 -15.76 -11.89
C PHE A 129 24.90 -14.88 -12.37
N LYS A 130 25.82 -15.43 -13.19
CA LYS A 130 26.88 -14.67 -13.85
C LYS A 130 26.38 -13.50 -14.69
N PHE A 131 25.14 -13.53 -15.18
CA PHE A 131 24.53 -12.45 -15.96
C PHE A 131 23.91 -11.36 -15.09
N CYS A 132 23.85 -11.53 -13.77
CA CYS A 132 23.43 -10.51 -12.82
C CYS A 132 24.60 -9.56 -12.51
N ASP A 133 25.32 -9.10 -13.53
CA ASP A 133 26.51 -8.25 -13.45
C ASP A 133 26.10 -6.78 -13.28
N ILE A 134 25.68 -6.39 -12.08
CA ILE A 134 25.32 -5.00 -11.75
C ILE A 134 25.85 -4.57 -10.39
N GLN A 135 26.26 -3.30 -10.27
CA GLN A 135 26.75 -2.74 -9.02
C GLN A 135 25.67 -2.67 -7.93
N ASP A 136 24.56 -2.00 -8.21
CA ASP A 136 23.38 -1.97 -7.34
C ASP A 136 22.13 -2.35 -8.14
N ILE A 137 21.31 -3.23 -7.58
CA ILE A 137 20.06 -3.65 -8.19
C ILE A 137 19.07 -2.47 -8.37
N SER A 138 19.13 -1.47 -7.47
CA SER A 138 18.29 -0.27 -7.57
C SER A 138 18.61 0.57 -8.82
N ASP A 139 19.83 0.48 -9.35
CA ASP A 139 20.19 1.16 -10.60
C ASP A 139 19.41 0.59 -11.79
N VAL A 140 18.98 -0.69 -11.76
CA VAL A 140 18.14 -1.24 -12.83
C VAL A 140 16.84 -0.46 -12.93
N GLY A 141 16.10 -0.35 -11.82
CA GLY A 141 14.82 0.34 -11.77
C GLY A 141 14.94 1.81 -12.15
N LEU A 142 15.95 2.52 -11.64
CA LEU A 142 16.17 3.94 -11.97
C LEU A 142 16.48 4.17 -13.46
N LYS A 143 17.32 3.32 -14.06
CA LYS A 143 17.63 3.40 -15.49
C LYS A 143 16.40 3.07 -16.35
N LEU A 144 15.59 2.09 -15.93
CA LEU A 144 14.32 1.76 -16.56
C LEU A 144 13.31 2.92 -16.46
N HIS A 145 13.22 3.56 -15.29
CA HIS A 145 12.39 4.74 -15.07
C HIS A 145 12.80 5.91 -15.96
N GLU A 146 14.11 6.17 -16.08
CA GLU A 146 14.63 7.24 -16.95
C GLU A 146 14.22 7.02 -18.42
N VAL A 147 14.37 5.79 -18.91
CA VAL A 147 13.95 5.43 -20.27
C VAL A 147 12.43 5.56 -20.44
N GLY A 148 11.66 5.08 -19.46
CA GLY A 148 10.20 5.15 -19.46
C GLY A 148 9.69 6.59 -19.50
N VAL A 149 10.15 7.44 -18.58
CA VAL A 149 9.81 8.87 -18.54
C VAL A 149 10.26 9.59 -19.80
N PHE A 150 11.42 9.26 -20.36
CA PHE A 150 11.88 9.84 -21.63
C PHE A 150 10.92 9.53 -22.77
N LEU A 151 10.46 8.28 -22.89
CA LEU A 151 9.47 7.87 -23.89
C LEU A 151 8.11 8.52 -23.65
N GLN A 152 7.69 8.64 -22.39
CA GLN A 152 6.45 9.31 -22.02
C GLN A 152 6.43 10.78 -22.47
N LEU A 153 7.55 11.48 -22.34
CA LEU A 153 7.71 12.88 -22.77
C LEU A 153 8.00 13.01 -24.28
N SER A 154 8.47 11.94 -24.93
CA SER A 154 8.83 11.91 -26.36
C SER A 154 7.78 11.16 -27.18
N THR A 155 6.58 11.75 -27.31
CA THR A 155 5.41 11.11 -27.94
C THR A 155 5.67 10.55 -29.34
N ALA A 156 6.35 11.31 -30.20
CA ALA A 156 6.73 10.88 -31.55
C ALA A 156 7.66 9.66 -31.53
N ARG A 157 8.56 9.60 -30.54
CA ARG A 157 9.51 8.49 -30.40
C ARG A 157 8.82 7.22 -29.90
N LEU A 158 7.92 7.34 -28.93
CA LEU A 158 7.10 6.21 -28.49
C LEU A 158 6.22 5.68 -29.64
N GLY A 159 5.62 6.57 -30.44
CA GLY A 159 4.87 6.18 -31.64
C GLY A 159 5.71 5.43 -32.66
N ALA A 160 6.93 5.91 -32.96
CA ALA A 160 7.85 5.24 -33.88
C ALA A 160 8.30 3.86 -33.36
N LEU A 161 8.54 3.74 -32.05
CA LEU A 161 8.86 2.48 -31.38
C LEU A 161 7.70 1.48 -31.49
N LEU A 162 6.47 1.87 -31.16
CA LEU A 162 5.30 0.99 -31.26
C LEU A 162 5.04 0.53 -32.70
N LYS A 163 5.26 1.41 -33.68
CA LYS A 163 5.15 1.06 -35.10
C LYS A 163 6.20 0.02 -35.53
N SER A 164 7.45 0.20 -35.07
CA SER A 164 8.58 -0.63 -35.48
C SER A 164 8.67 -1.95 -34.70
N ALA A 165 8.16 -1.96 -33.47
CA ALA A 165 8.20 -3.07 -32.53
C ALA A 165 6.84 -3.22 -31.81
N PRO A 166 5.79 -3.69 -32.52
CA PRO A 166 4.44 -3.80 -31.96
C PRO A 166 4.36 -4.76 -30.77
N ASP A 167 5.28 -5.71 -30.67
CA ASP A 167 5.44 -6.63 -29.54
C ASP A 167 5.73 -5.92 -28.20
N LEU A 168 6.18 -4.66 -28.22
CA LEU A 168 6.27 -3.85 -27.00
C LEU A 168 4.89 -3.63 -26.36
N GLU A 169 3.85 -3.47 -27.18
CA GLU A 169 2.49 -3.30 -26.66
C GLU A 169 2.03 -4.56 -25.94
N THR A 170 2.30 -5.74 -26.51
CA THR A 170 2.03 -7.04 -25.88
C THR A 170 2.80 -7.19 -24.57
N PHE A 171 4.10 -6.83 -24.54
CA PHE A 171 4.90 -6.87 -23.32
C PHE A 171 4.33 -6.01 -22.18
N VAL A 172 3.80 -4.82 -22.50
CA VAL A 172 3.29 -3.88 -21.48
C VAL A 172 1.85 -4.19 -21.08
N LEU A 173 0.99 -4.56 -22.04
CA LEU A 173 -0.45 -4.71 -21.82
C LEU A 173 -0.88 -6.14 -21.53
N ASP A 174 -0.17 -7.15 -22.06
CA ASP A 174 -0.63 -8.54 -22.06
C ASP A 174 0.23 -9.44 -21.19
N ASP A 175 1.56 -9.36 -21.30
CA ASP A 175 2.46 -10.24 -20.53
C ASP A 175 2.21 -10.05 -19.02
N PRO A 176 1.99 -11.11 -18.23
CA PRO A 176 1.70 -10.97 -16.80
C PRO A 176 2.89 -10.32 -16.07
N ILE A 177 2.64 -9.51 -15.04
CA ILE A 177 3.72 -8.94 -14.23
C ILE A 177 4.33 -10.06 -13.36
N ASP A 178 5.66 -10.23 -13.42
CA ASP A 178 6.36 -11.22 -12.59
C ASP A 178 6.54 -10.73 -11.15
N ILE A 179 5.46 -10.81 -10.37
CA ILE A 179 5.49 -10.56 -8.93
C ILE A 179 6.21 -11.67 -8.13
N GLY A 180 6.70 -12.72 -8.80
CA GLY A 180 7.45 -13.80 -8.18
C GLY A 180 6.60 -14.87 -7.52
N LYS A 181 7.05 -16.12 -7.67
CA LYS A 181 6.39 -17.31 -7.10
C LYS A 181 6.27 -17.24 -5.58
N TRP A 182 7.21 -16.60 -4.90
CA TRP A 182 7.23 -16.51 -3.44
C TRP A 182 6.09 -15.63 -2.92
N ARG A 183 5.81 -14.51 -3.61
CA ARG A 183 4.66 -13.65 -3.28
C ARG A 183 3.34 -14.34 -3.59
N LEU A 184 3.24 -15.04 -4.72
CA LEU A 184 2.06 -15.83 -5.07
C LEU A 184 1.78 -16.93 -4.04
N ASN A 185 2.82 -17.62 -3.57
CA ASN A 185 2.70 -18.62 -2.51
C ASN A 185 2.27 -17.98 -1.19
N ALA A 186 2.87 -16.85 -0.80
CA ALA A 186 2.50 -16.13 0.41
C ALA A 186 1.02 -15.71 0.39
N GLU A 187 0.55 -15.17 -0.73
CA GLU A 187 -0.85 -14.79 -0.92
C GLU A 187 -1.78 -15.99 -0.88
N ALA A 188 -1.43 -17.12 -1.51
CA ALA A 188 -2.23 -18.33 -1.45
C ALA A 188 -2.39 -18.85 -0.02
N VAL A 189 -1.29 -18.86 0.77
CA VAL A 189 -1.33 -19.25 2.19
C VAL A 189 -2.15 -18.25 3.00
N LYS A 190 -2.00 -16.94 2.77
CA LYS A 190 -2.80 -15.89 3.41
C LYS A 190 -4.29 -16.10 3.21
N GLN A 191 -4.72 -16.36 1.98
CA GLN A 191 -6.13 -16.62 1.66
C GLN A 191 -6.63 -17.91 2.32
N ALA A 192 -5.82 -18.97 2.34
CA ALA A 192 -6.17 -20.21 3.04
C ALA A 192 -6.36 -20.01 4.55
N VAL A 193 -5.44 -19.28 5.20
CA VAL A 193 -5.52 -18.95 6.64
C VAL A 193 -6.73 -18.07 6.94
N LYS A 194 -7.05 -17.11 6.07
CA LYS A 194 -8.23 -16.24 6.22
C LYS A 194 -9.55 -17.00 6.06
N ALA A 195 -9.60 -17.96 5.13
CA ALA A 195 -10.79 -18.77 4.89
C ALA A 195 -11.03 -19.82 5.98
N ASP A 196 -9.98 -20.22 6.71
CA ASP A 196 -10.08 -21.21 7.77
C ASP A 196 -10.49 -20.60 9.11
N ILE A 197 -11.74 -20.87 9.52
CA ILE A 197 -12.31 -20.43 10.81
C ILE A 197 -11.62 -21.05 12.03
N GLU A 198 -10.82 -22.10 11.84
CA GLU A 198 -10.08 -22.80 12.89
C GLU A 198 -8.57 -22.54 12.84
N ALA A 199 -8.07 -21.72 11.90
CA ALA A 199 -6.65 -21.43 11.76
C ALA A 199 -6.01 -21.06 13.10
N SER A 200 -4.82 -21.58 13.37
CA SER A 200 -4.09 -21.38 14.62
C SER A 200 -3.14 -20.16 14.56
N ASP A 201 -2.48 -19.88 15.69
CA ASP A 201 -1.35 -18.94 15.73
C ASP A 201 -0.21 -19.43 14.82
N ASP A 202 0.12 -20.73 14.85
CA ASP A 202 1.17 -21.33 14.02
C ASP A 202 0.90 -21.17 12.52
N ASP A 203 -0.36 -21.33 12.09
CA ASP A 203 -0.76 -21.13 10.69
C ASP A 203 -0.49 -19.67 10.25
N ARG A 204 -0.79 -18.71 11.13
CA ARG A 204 -0.55 -17.28 10.90
C ARG A 204 0.91 -16.91 10.97
N GLU A 205 1.66 -17.45 11.94
CA GLU A 205 3.10 -17.24 12.06
C GLU A 205 3.82 -17.78 10.83
N ARG A 206 3.44 -18.97 10.35
CA ARG A 206 3.95 -19.51 9.09
C ARG A 206 3.66 -18.61 7.90
N TYR A 207 2.44 -18.07 7.82
CA TYR A 207 2.08 -17.09 6.80
C TYR A 207 2.94 -15.82 6.92
N MET A 208 3.05 -15.21 8.10
CA MET A 208 3.83 -13.99 8.33
C MET A 208 5.29 -14.18 7.96
N ASN A 209 5.91 -15.29 8.38
CA ASN A 209 7.28 -15.64 8.02
C ASN A 209 7.46 -15.80 6.49
N LEU A 210 6.45 -16.34 5.81
CA LEU A 210 6.45 -16.48 4.35
C LEU A 210 6.26 -15.13 3.66
N GLU A 211 5.39 -14.26 4.17
CA GLU A 211 5.16 -12.90 3.65
C GLU A 211 6.42 -12.03 3.81
N ASP A 212 7.07 -12.08 4.97
CA ASP A 212 8.35 -11.39 5.23
C ASP A 212 9.45 -11.88 4.28
N SER A 213 9.56 -13.19 4.09
CA SER A 213 10.50 -13.78 3.16
C SER A 213 10.20 -13.35 1.71
N ALA A 214 8.94 -13.43 1.30
CA ALA A 214 8.47 -13.05 -0.03
C ALA A 214 8.58 -11.54 -0.29
N GLY A 215 8.57 -10.71 0.75
CA GLY A 215 8.82 -9.27 0.70
C GLY A 215 10.16 -8.92 0.07
N ASN A 216 11.15 -9.82 0.12
CA ASN A 216 12.45 -9.64 -0.52
C ASN A 216 12.45 -9.98 -2.02
N ASP A 217 11.37 -10.55 -2.57
CA ASP A 217 11.24 -10.82 -4.00
C ASP A 217 10.79 -9.53 -4.71
N CYS A 218 11.75 -8.73 -5.14
CA CYS A 218 11.50 -7.40 -5.74
C CYS A 218 11.77 -7.39 -7.25
N ALA A 219 11.59 -8.52 -7.94
CA ALA A 219 11.78 -8.59 -9.40
C ALA A 219 10.80 -7.66 -10.14
N ALA A 220 9.50 -7.75 -9.82
CA ALA A 220 8.49 -6.85 -10.37
C ALA A 220 8.74 -5.38 -10.03
N PHE A 221 9.21 -5.09 -8.81
CA PHE A 221 9.46 -3.73 -8.32
C PHE A 221 10.36 -2.93 -9.28
N GLN A 222 11.44 -3.56 -9.77
CA GLN A 222 12.36 -2.88 -10.69
C GLN A 222 11.72 -2.63 -12.08
N MET A 223 10.90 -3.57 -12.55
CA MET A 223 10.18 -3.44 -13.84
C MET A 223 8.98 -2.48 -13.76
N ALA A 224 8.44 -2.25 -12.57
CA ALA A 224 7.26 -1.43 -12.34
C ALA A 224 7.44 0.01 -12.84
N PHE A 225 8.65 0.56 -12.75
CA PHE A 225 8.98 1.88 -13.29
C PHE A 225 8.67 1.97 -14.78
N PHE A 226 9.31 1.11 -15.59
CA PHE A 226 9.13 1.17 -17.05
C PHE A 226 7.69 0.83 -17.46
N ILE A 227 7.11 -0.22 -16.89
CA ILE A 227 5.72 -0.61 -17.22
C ILE A 227 4.76 0.52 -16.85
N GLY A 228 4.89 1.08 -15.65
CA GLY A 228 4.07 2.20 -15.17
C GLY A 228 4.21 3.43 -16.07
N ASP A 229 5.43 3.83 -16.41
CA ASP A 229 5.68 4.99 -17.27
C ASP A 229 5.03 4.85 -18.65
N ILE A 230 5.14 3.66 -19.27
CA ILE A 230 4.56 3.41 -20.60
C ILE A 230 3.03 3.33 -20.53
N LEU A 231 2.47 2.69 -19.50
CA LEU A 231 1.01 2.70 -19.27
C LEU A 231 0.50 4.14 -19.15
N VAL A 232 1.16 4.97 -18.34
CA VAL A 232 0.78 6.38 -18.17
C VAL A 232 1.01 7.16 -19.46
N ALA A 233 2.04 6.86 -20.25
CA ALA A 233 2.23 7.47 -21.58
C ALA A 233 1.06 7.19 -22.52
N PHE A 234 0.48 5.99 -22.49
CA PHE A 234 -0.73 5.68 -23.28
C PHE A 234 -1.96 6.48 -22.81
N LEU A 235 -2.02 6.86 -21.53
CA LEU A 235 -3.11 7.68 -20.99
C LEU A 235 -2.97 9.17 -21.32
N LEU A 236 -1.74 9.68 -21.30
CA LEU A 236 -1.44 11.10 -21.51
C LEU A 236 -1.48 11.52 -22.98
N ASN A 237 -1.32 10.57 -23.92
CA ASN A 237 -1.25 10.84 -25.35
C ASN A 237 -2.50 10.33 -26.08
N PRO A 238 -3.70 10.91 -25.83
CA PRO A 238 -4.90 10.49 -26.53
C PRO A 238 -4.81 10.92 -28.00
N SER A 239 -4.71 9.94 -28.89
CA SER A 239 -4.88 10.14 -30.33
C SER A 239 -6.34 9.96 -30.72
N GLN A 240 -6.74 10.56 -31.84
CA GLN A 240 -8.09 10.43 -32.37
C GLN A 240 -8.34 9.09 -33.07
N HIS A 241 -7.28 8.32 -33.35
CA HIS A 241 -7.38 7.00 -33.99
C HIS A 241 -7.90 5.94 -33.01
N GLU A 242 -8.79 5.06 -33.49
CA GLU A 242 -9.44 4.02 -32.68
C GLU A 242 -8.45 3.05 -32.01
N VAL A 243 -7.35 2.72 -32.68
CA VAL A 243 -6.29 1.85 -32.13
C VAL A 243 -5.68 2.46 -30.86
N ASP A 244 -5.44 3.77 -30.86
CA ASP A 244 -4.83 4.45 -29.71
C ASP A 244 -5.83 4.63 -28.56
N LYS A 245 -7.12 4.78 -28.87
CA LYS A 245 -8.20 4.77 -27.86
C LYS A 245 -8.31 3.41 -27.19
N LEU A 246 -8.29 2.33 -27.96
CA LEU A 246 -8.31 0.96 -27.44
C LEU A 246 -7.09 0.71 -26.55
N ARG A 247 -5.89 1.12 -27.01
CA ARG A 247 -4.66 1.02 -26.23
C ARG A 247 -4.76 1.77 -24.90
N ALA A 248 -5.24 3.01 -24.93
CA ALA A 248 -5.41 3.81 -23.72
C ALA A 248 -6.42 3.18 -22.74
N ASN A 249 -7.49 2.57 -23.23
CA ASN A 249 -8.48 1.89 -22.38
C ASN A 249 -7.90 0.63 -21.73
N ARG A 250 -7.17 -0.20 -22.49
CA ARG A 250 -6.47 -1.37 -21.95
C ARG A 250 -5.40 -0.96 -20.92
N ALA A 251 -4.65 0.09 -21.22
CA ALA A 251 -3.67 0.66 -20.30
C ALA A 251 -4.33 1.16 -19.01
N MET A 252 -5.49 1.80 -19.11
CA MET A 252 -6.25 2.27 -17.95
C MET A 252 -6.68 1.10 -17.05
N GLN A 253 -7.29 0.06 -17.64
CA GLN A 253 -7.73 -1.13 -16.90
C GLN A 253 -6.56 -1.80 -16.18
N ARG A 254 -5.46 -2.00 -16.90
CA ARG A 254 -4.26 -2.61 -16.33
C ARG A 254 -3.63 -1.76 -15.24
N LEU A 255 -3.58 -0.43 -15.42
CA LEU A 255 -3.07 0.48 -14.40
C LEU A 255 -3.94 0.45 -13.14
N VAL A 256 -5.27 0.42 -13.28
CA VAL A 256 -6.19 0.28 -12.13
C VAL A 256 -5.95 -1.05 -11.42
N GLU A 257 -5.87 -2.17 -12.15
CA GLU A 257 -5.64 -3.49 -11.57
C GLU A 257 -4.38 -3.51 -10.69
N ILE A 258 -3.24 -3.08 -11.26
CA ILE A 258 -1.94 -3.19 -10.58
C ILE A 258 -1.76 -2.16 -9.46
N SER A 259 -2.55 -1.08 -9.45
CA SER A 259 -2.47 -0.02 -8.44
C SER A 259 -3.50 -0.14 -7.33
N THR A 260 -4.55 -0.96 -7.47
CA THR A 260 -5.64 -1.08 -6.49
C THR A 260 -5.76 -2.45 -5.83
N LEU A 261 -5.30 -3.52 -6.50
CA LEU A 261 -5.28 -4.85 -5.92
C LEU A 261 -4.11 -4.98 -4.93
N PRO A 262 -4.35 -5.42 -3.67
CA PRO A 262 -3.31 -5.51 -2.65
C PRO A 262 -2.07 -6.31 -3.05
N LEU A 263 -2.26 -7.42 -3.76
CA LEU A 263 -1.18 -8.29 -4.23
C LEU A 263 -0.16 -7.53 -5.08
N TYR A 264 -0.64 -6.79 -6.10
CA TYR A 264 0.23 -6.01 -6.96
C TYR A 264 0.75 -4.78 -6.25
N ARG A 265 -0.11 -4.07 -5.51
CA ARG A 265 0.29 -2.84 -4.82
C ARG A 265 1.44 -3.09 -3.85
N PHE A 266 1.39 -4.18 -3.09
CA PHE A 266 2.47 -4.61 -2.20
C PHE A 266 3.77 -4.98 -2.92
N ALA A 267 3.69 -5.48 -4.16
CA ALA A 267 4.86 -5.85 -4.95
C ALA A 267 5.48 -4.67 -5.72
N LEU A 268 4.67 -3.66 -6.10
CA LEU A 268 5.07 -2.58 -7.00
C LEU A 268 5.33 -1.25 -6.29
N GLY A 269 4.65 -0.99 -5.16
CA GLY A 269 4.90 0.11 -4.22
C GLY A 269 5.24 1.47 -4.83
N ASP A 270 6.28 2.09 -4.28
CA ASP A 270 6.76 3.43 -4.65
C ASP A 270 7.08 3.58 -6.15
N PRO A 271 7.75 2.64 -6.84
CA PRO A 271 7.99 2.74 -8.29
C PRO A 271 6.74 3.00 -9.13
N LEU A 272 5.65 2.30 -8.81
CA LEU A 272 4.38 2.49 -9.51
C LEU A 272 3.79 3.87 -9.19
N THR A 273 3.83 4.27 -7.92
CA THR A 273 3.38 5.60 -7.47
C THR A 273 4.11 6.73 -8.19
N ASP A 274 5.44 6.63 -8.28
CA ASP A 274 6.30 7.61 -8.96
C ASP A 274 5.96 7.72 -10.45
N SER A 275 5.76 6.57 -11.10
CA SER A 275 5.34 6.50 -12.50
C SER A 275 3.95 7.11 -12.72
N MET A 276 3.05 6.95 -11.75
CA MET A 276 1.65 7.40 -11.78
C MET A 276 1.43 8.87 -11.44
N ARG A 277 2.43 9.61 -10.92
CA ARG A 277 2.30 11.04 -10.61
C ARG A 277 1.60 11.86 -11.72
N PRO A 278 1.83 11.59 -13.03
CA PRO A 278 1.15 12.32 -14.08
C PRO A 278 -0.35 12.06 -14.26
N VAL A 279 -0.83 10.91 -13.79
CA VAL A 279 -2.26 10.62 -13.68
C VAL A 279 -2.88 11.60 -12.70
N TYR A 280 -2.25 11.77 -11.52
CA TYR A 280 -2.75 12.59 -10.42
C TYR A 280 -2.74 14.09 -10.73
N TRP A 281 -1.70 14.60 -11.40
CA TRP A 281 -1.60 16.03 -11.68
C TRP A 281 -2.46 16.51 -12.88
N THR A 282 -3.08 15.59 -13.64
CA THR A 282 -3.78 15.87 -14.91
C THR A 282 -5.28 15.66 -14.70
N PRO A 283 -6.08 16.71 -14.43
CA PRO A 283 -7.46 16.55 -13.95
C PRO A 283 -8.35 15.67 -14.85
N LYS A 284 -8.21 15.79 -16.17
CA LYS A 284 -8.98 14.97 -17.13
C LYS A 284 -8.62 13.49 -17.06
N VAL A 285 -7.33 13.17 -16.90
CA VAL A 285 -6.85 11.78 -16.80
C VAL A 285 -7.18 11.21 -15.43
N LEU A 286 -7.02 12.00 -14.37
CA LEU A 286 -7.42 11.63 -13.01
C LEU A 286 -8.91 11.25 -12.92
N VAL A 287 -9.81 12.05 -13.51
CA VAL A 287 -11.25 11.73 -13.51
C VAL A 287 -11.52 10.43 -14.26
N ARG A 288 -10.90 10.21 -15.43
CA ARG A 288 -11.05 8.95 -16.18
C ARG A 288 -10.49 7.75 -15.39
N PHE A 289 -9.37 7.92 -14.71
CA PHE A 289 -8.77 6.90 -13.87
C PHE A 289 -9.67 6.56 -12.67
N ALA A 290 -10.24 7.58 -12.01
CA ALA A 290 -11.20 7.37 -10.94
C ALA A 290 -12.47 6.65 -11.43
N HIS A 291 -13.02 7.03 -12.59
CA HIS A 291 -14.18 6.35 -13.21
C HIS A 291 -13.87 4.90 -13.60
N ALA A 292 -12.61 4.59 -13.92
CA ALA A 292 -12.18 3.22 -14.18
C ALA A 292 -11.97 2.39 -12.90
N GLY A 293 -12.18 2.96 -11.71
CA GLY A 293 -11.99 2.30 -10.42
C GLY A 293 -10.63 2.55 -9.76
N GLY A 294 -9.85 3.52 -10.26
CA GLY A 294 -8.51 3.84 -9.76
C GLY A 294 -8.47 4.73 -8.52
N LEU A 295 -9.61 5.22 -8.02
CA LEU A 295 -9.65 6.11 -6.86
C LEU A 295 -9.00 5.53 -5.58
N PRO A 296 -9.11 4.22 -5.27
CA PRO A 296 -8.39 3.60 -4.16
C PRO A 296 -6.88 3.77 -4.25
N ALA A 297 -6.30 3.74 -5.47
CA ALA A 297 -4.85 3.89 -5.63
C ALA A 297 -4.38 5.24 -5.10
N LEU A 298 -5.01 6.35 -5.53
CA LEU A 298 -4.69 7.70 -5.08
C LEU A 298 -4.79 7.86 -3.56
N ILE A 299 -5.82 7.27 -2.95
CA ILE A 299 -6.02 7.33 -1.50
C ILE A 299 -4.99 6.44 -0.79
N GLY A 300 -4.62 5.32 -1.40
CA GLY A 300 -3.55 4.44 -0.95
C GLY A 300 -2.19 5.11 -0.94
N ASP A 301 -1.73 5.73 -2.04
CA ASP A 301 -0.45 6.46 -2.00
C ASP A 301 -0.55 7.74 -1.17
N TRP A 302 -1.73 8.34 -0.98
CA TRP A 302 -1.91 9.37 0.05
C TRP A 302 -1.77 8.82 1.48
N ALA A 303 -2.23 7.59 1.73
CA ALA A 303 -2.08 6.90 3.00
C ALA A 303 -0.61 6.55 3.30
N GLU A 304 0.13 6.13 2.29
CA GLU A 304 1.54 5.76 2.40
C GLU A 304 2.48 6.98 2.38
N ALA A 305 2.05 8.11 1.81
CA ALA A 305 2.87 9.31 1.68
C ALA A 305 3.36 9.84 3.03
N THR A 306 4.68 10.01 3.14
CA THR A 306 5.36 10.60 4.29
C THR A 306 5.43 12.14 4.24
N GLY A 307 5.34 12.72 3.04
CA GLY A 307 5.39 14.16 2.82
C GLY A 307 4.04 14.85 3.12
N LYS A 308 4.06 15.82 4.04
CA LYS A 308 2.84 16.53 4.50
C LYS A 308 2.13 17.32 3.39
N ASP A 309 2.87 17.81 2.39
CA ASP A 309 2.32 18.51 1.22
C ASP A 309 2.72 17.83 -0.11
N GLY A 310 2.90 16.52 -0.10
CA GLY A 310 3.25 15.74 -1.30
C GLY A 310 2.18 15.80 -2.39
N ILE A 311 2.50 15.29 -3.58
CA ILE A 311 1.60 15.33 -4.75
C ILE A 311 0.24 14.69 -4.47
N CYS A 312 0.17 13.59 -3.70
CA CYS A 312 -1.09 12.92 -3.38
C CYS A 312 -1.96 13.80 -2.46
N GLN A 313 -1.39 14.41 -1.42
CA GLN A 313 -2.11 15.37 -0.56
C GLN A 313 -2.65 16.56 -1.38
N GLN A 314 -1.83 17.15 -2.25
CA GLN A 314 -2.27 18.27 -3.10
C GLN A 314 -3.39 17.85 -4.06
N THR A 315 -3.28 16.65 -4.61
CA THR A 315 -4.31 16.06 -5.48
C THR A 315 -5.60 15.83 -4.70
N MET A 316 -5.55 15.28 -3.50
CA MET A 316 -6.73 15.07 -2.64
C MET A 316 -7.44 16.37 -2.29
N ASN A 317 -6.69 17.44 -1.99
CA ASN A 317 -7.27 18.77 -1.74
C ASN A 317 -7.96 19.39 -2.96
N ARG A 318 -7.58 18.99 -4.18
CA ARG A 318 -8.09 19.54 -5.44
C ARG A 318 -8.82 18.50 -6.28
N LEU A 319 -9.20 17.37 -5.68
CA LEU A 319 -9.82 16.25 -6.36
C LEU A 319 -11.14 16.73 -6.97
N PRO A 320 -11.30 16.69 -8.32
CA PRO A 320 -12.52 17.19 -8.94
C PRO A 320 -13.74 16.41 -8.45
N ASN A 321 -14.85 17.09 -8.16
CA ASN A 321 -16.10 16.44 -7.73
C ASN A 321 -16.55 15.32 -8.69
N LYS A 322 -16.30 15.49 -9.99
CA LYS A 322 -16.61 14.48 -11.02
C LYS A 322 -15.85 13.17 -10.84
N ALA A 323 -14.70 13.15 -10.17
CA ALA A 323 -13.95 11.93 -9.91
C ALA A 323 -14.72 10.95 -9.00
N TRP A 324 -15.67 11.46 -8.21
CA TRP A 324 -16.53 10.65 -7.35
C TRP A 324 -17.73 10.05 -8.07
N ASP A 325 -17.96 10.38 -9.33
CA ASP A 325 -19.05 9.81 -10.11
C ASP A 325 -18.67 8.39 -10.59
N ASN A 326 -19.66 7.54 -10.89
CA ASN A 326 -19.48 6.21 -11.49
C ASN A 326 -18.53 5.26 -10.72
N GLN A 327 -18.44 5.37 -9.40
CA GLN A 327 -17.64 4.46 -8.60
C GLN A 327 -18.34 3.11 -8.46
N THR A 328 -17.59 2.03 -8.71
CA THR A 328 -18.06 0.67 -8.48
C THR A 328 -18.02 0.32 -7.00
N GLU A 329 -18.74 -0.74 -6.61
CA GLU A 329 -18.68 -1.28 -5.25
C GLU A 329 -17.25 -1.62 -4.82
N ALA A 330 -16.49 -2.30 -5.69
CA ALA A 330 -15.10 -2.65 -5.43
C ALA A 330 -14.21 -1.40 -5.24
N SER A 331 -14.43 -0.35 -6.04
CA SER A 331 -13.72 0.93 -5.87
C SER A 331 -14.04 1.56 -4.51
N LEU A 332 -15.32 1.68 -4.14
CA LEU A 332 -15.71 2.28 -2.86
C LEU A 332 -15.19 1.49 -1.65
N LEU A 333 -15.20 0.16 -1.71
CA LEU A 333 -14.60 -0.68 -0.68
C LEU A 333 -13.08 -0.49 -0.59
N GLY A 334 -12.39 -0.38 -1.73
CA GLY A 334 -10.98 -0.05 -1.78
C GLY A 334 -10.67 1.30 -1.13
N VAL A 335 -11.45 2.34 -1.47
CA VAL A 335 -11.33 3.68 -0.86
C VAL A 335 -11.46 3.60 0.66
N MET A 336 -12.48 2.89 1.16
CA MET A 336 -12.71 2.77 2.59
C MET A 336 -11.59 1.99 3.30
N ARG A 337 -11.05 0.94 2.68
CA ARG A 337 -9.87 0.24 3.20
C ARG A 337 -8.66 1.17 3.32
N GLU A 338 -8.36 1.95 2.29
CA GLU A 338 -7.21 2.87 2.34
C GLU A 338 -7.40 4.02 3.35
N LEU A 339 -8.64 4.42 3.64
CA LEU A 339 -8.93 5.37 4.71
C LEU A 339 -8.71 4.80 6.12
N ILE A 340 -9.01 3.51 6.32
CA ILE A 340 -8.63 2.80 7.56
C ILE A 340 -7.11 2.80 7.68
N ASN A 341 -6.40 2.38 6.63
CA ASN A 341 -4.93 2.36 6.62
C ASN A 341 -4.34 3.74 6.96
N LYS A 342 -4.91 4.81 6.40
CA LYS A 342 -4.50 6.18 6.70
C LYS A 342 -4.67 6.51 8.18
N ALA A 343 -5.81 6.19 8.77
CA ALA A 343 -6.11 6.54 10.15
C ALA A 343 -5.42 5.65 11.17
N GLU A 344 -5.10 4.40 10.82
CA GLU A 344 -4.22 3.55 11.63
C GLU A 344 -2.78 4.09 11.66
N ARG A 345 -2.29 4.61 10.51
CA ARG A 345 -0.94 5.18 10.42
C ARG A 345 -0.81 6.56 11.07
N ASP A 346 -1.72 7.48 10.75
CA ASP A 346 -1.65 8.88 11.18
C ASP A 346 -2.39 9.15 12.50
N GLY A 347 -3.15 8.17 12.99
CA GLY A 347 -3.99 8.28 14.17
C GLY A 347 -5.36 8.93 13.89
N ASP A 348 -6.22 8.87 14.91
CA ASP A 348 -7.63 9.31 14.85
C ASP A 348 -7.83 10.78 14.43
N ASP A 349 -6.81 11.65 14.56
CA ASP A 349 -6.94 13.06 14.21
C ASP A 349 -7.22 13.25 12.71
N ILE A 350 -6.73 12.34 11.87
CA ILE A 350 -6.91 12.41 10.42
C ILE A 350 -8.38 12.34 10.01
N VAL A 351 -9.22 11.64 10.80
CA VAL A 351 -10.63 11.40 10.47
C VAL A 351 -11.46 12.69 10.49
N THR A 352 -10.94 13.74 11.13
CA THR A 352 -11.60 15.05 11.21
C THR A 352 -11.00 16.09 10.26
N THR A 353 -10.05 15.70 9.41
CA THR A 353 -9.46 16.63 8.44
C THR A 353 -10.42 16.95 7.29
N PRO A 354 -10.28 18.12 6.65
CA PRO A 354 -11.14 18.52 5.53
C PRO A 354 -11.17 17.50 4.39
N ILE A 355 -10.03 16.86 4.09
CA ILE A 355 -9.94 15.81 3.07
C ILE A 355 -10.83 14.63 3.46
N PHE A 356 -10.66 14.09 4.66
CA PHE A 356 -11.41 12.93 5.13
C PHE A 356 -12.91 13.21 5.17
N VAL A 357 -13.29 14.36 5.74
CA VAL A 357 -14.66 14.85 5.82
C VAL A 357 -15.29 14.96 4.43
N ASN A 358 -14.57 15.55 3.48
CA ASN A 358 -15.06 15.68 2.10
C ASN A 358 -15.25 14.30 1.47
N ILE A 359 -14.30 13.37 1.60
CA ILE A 359 -14.44 12.00 1.07
C ILE A 359 -15.72 11.33 1.59
N MET A 360 -15.94 11.37 2.90
CA MET A 360 -17.14 10.79 3.51
C MET A 360 -18.42 11.38 2.94
N HIS A 361 -18.48 12.71 2.82
CA HIS A 361 -19.62 13.39 2.22
C HIS A 361 -19.82 13.04 0.74
N GLN A 362 -18.75 12.97 -0.06
CA GLN A 362 -18.85 12.64 -1.48
C GLN A 362 -19.36 11.20 -1.70
N ILE A 363 -18.93 10.25 -0.87
CA ILE A 363 -19.42 8.87 -0.91
C ILE A 363 -20.91 8.84 -0.55
N TYR A 364 -21.29 9.40 0.60
CA TYR A 364 -22.67 9.32 1.08
C TYR A 364 -23.67 10.06 0.17
N SER A 365 -23.32 11.26 -0.29
CA SER A 365 -24.20 12.08 -1.14
C SER A 365 -24.55 11.42 -2.48
N ARG A 366 -23.71 10.51 -2.99
CA ARG A 366 -23.91 9.82 -4.27
C ARG A 366 -24.42 8.40 -4.13
N TYR A 367 -23.93 7.69 -3.11
CA TYR A 367 -24.11 6.24 -3.00
C TYR A 367 -24.91 5.83 -1.77
N GLY A 368 -25.34 6.79 -0.93
CA GLY A 368 -26.16 6.52 0.24
C GLY A 368 -25.43 5.72 1.31
N LEU A 369 -26.19 4.85 2.01
CA LEU A 369 -25.73 4.08 3.15
C LEU A 369 -24.94 2.83 2.77
N ASP A 370 -25.27 2.20 1.65
CA ASP A 370 -24.77 0.87 1.27
C ASP A 370 -23.23 0.73 1.31
N PRO A 371 -22.42 1.72 0.86
CA PRO A 371 -20.97 1.60 0.97
C PRO A 371 -20.48 1.51 2.42
N PHE A 372 -21.12 2.24 3.34
CA PHE A 372 -20.75 2.24 4.76
C PHE A 372 -21.17 0.96 5.46
N GLU A 373 -22.32 0.39 5.08
CA GLU A 373 -22.75 -0.91 5.56
C GLU A 373 -21.75 -2.00 5.18
N ARG A 374 -21.39 -2.10 3.89
CA ARG A 374 -20.39 -3.08 3.41
C ARG A 374 -19.03 -2.90 4.07
N ALA A 375 -18.62 -1.65 4.30
CA ALA A 375 -17.35 -1.36 4.93
C ALA A 375 -17.32 -1.55 6.45
N SER A 376 -18.48 -1.77 7.08
CA SER A 376 -18.58 -1.89 8.54
C SER A 376 -17.80 -3.06 9.14
N THR A 377 -17.42 -4.05 8.31
CA THR A 377 -16.65 -5.23 8.69
C THR A 377 -15.22 -5.24 8.15
N LEU A 378 -14.74 -4.13 7.57
CA LEU A 378 -13.39 -4.08 6.98
C LEU A 378 -12.26 -4.13 8.02
N SER A 379 -12.53 -3.71 9.26
CA SER A 379 -11.53 -3.63 10.31
C SER A 379 -12.14 -3.87 11.69
N ASP A 380 -11.52 -4.77 12.47
CA ASP A 380 -11.85 -5.01 13.87
C ASP A 380 -11.18 -4.01 14.83
N SER A 381 -10.01 -3.48 14.45
CA SER A 381 -9.28 -2.45 15.20
C SER A 381 -9.94 -1.08 15.08
N MET A 382 -10.40 -0.75 13.87
CA MET A 382 -10.95 0.54 13.51
C MET A 382 -12.41 0.42 13.06
N ILE A 383 -13.31 0.42 14.04
CA ILE A 383 -14.77 0.35 13.86
C ILE A 383 -15.40 1.63 13.25
N LEU A 384 -14.62 2.42 12.49
CA LEU A 384 -15.02 3.72 11.94
C LEU A 384 -16.28 3.60 11.09
N PHE A 385 -16.28 2.71 10.10
CA PHE A 385 -17.42 2.58 9.19
C PHE A 385 -18.62 1.91 9.84
N TYR A 386 -18.40 1.01 10.80
CA TYR A 386 -19.48 0.49 11.64
C TYR A 386 -20.16 1.62 12.44
N PHE A 387 -19.37 2.47 13.09
CA PHE A 387 -19.88 3.62 13.83
C PHE A 387 -20.64 4.58 12.90
N ILE A 388 -20.06 4.93 11.75
CA ILE A 388 -20.70 5.83 10.78
C ILE A 388 -22.02 5.22 10.30
N HIS A 389 -22.03 3.97 9.86
CA HIS A 389 -23.24 3.27 9.40
C HIS A 389 -24.35 3.27 10.48
N SER A 390 -24.03 2.93 11.74
CA SER A 390 -24.97 2.97 12.87
C SER A 390 -25.59 4.36 13.07
N ARG A 391 -24.81 5.43 12.89
CA ARG A 391 -25.28 6.80 13.10
C ARG A 391 -26.08 7.36 11.94
N LEU A 392 -25.64 7.09 10.71
CA LEU A 392 -26.33 7.55 9.50
C LEU A 392 -27.69 6.86 9.33
N SER A 393 -27.76 5.54 9.56
CA SER A 393 -29.01 4.77 9.46
C SER A 393 -30.13 5.29 10.37
N LYS A 394 -29.78 5.85 11.54
CA LYS A 394 -30.75 6.44 12.48
C LYS A 394 -31.25 7.83 12.07
N LYS A 395 -30.44 8.63 11.35
CA LYS A 395 -30.74 10.05 11.04
C LYS A 395 -30.19 10.46 9.65
N PRO A 396 -30.66 9.85 8.56
CA PRO A 396 -30.06 10.04 7.24
C PRO A 396 -30.16 11.47 6.70
N GLN A 397 -31.22 12.21 7.06
CA GLN A 397 -31.48 13.56 6.57
C GLN A 397 -30.56 14.65 7.14
N LYS A 398 -29.76 14.33 8.17
CA LYS A 398 -28.93 15.30 8.89
C LYS A 398 -27.62 15.66 8.17
N PHE A 399 -27.18 14.84 7.21
CA PHE A 399 -25.82 14.89 6.67
C PHE A 399 -25.81 15.34 5.20
N GLN A 400 -26.19 16.59 4.96
CA GLN A 400 -26.41 17.13 3.61
C GLN A 400 -25.18 17.83 3.03
N SER A 401 -24.29 18.32 3.89
CA SER A 401 -23.06 19.02 3.51
C SER A 401 -21.84 18.41 4.17
N ALA A 402 -20.64 18.68 3.64
CA ALA A 402 -19.38 18.27 4.28
C ALA A 402 -19.26 18.78 5.73
N GLN A 403 -19.81 19.96 6.05
CA GLN A 403 -19.73 20.54 7.40
C GLN A 403 -20.53 19.70 8.42
N ASP A 404 -21.63 19.07 8.00
CA ASP A 404 -22.48 18.24 8.88
C ASP A 404 -21.75 16.98 9.36
N TRP A 405 -20.71 16.55 8.65
CA TRP A 405 -19.91 15.38 8.99
C TRP A 405 -18.90 15.63 10.11
N ILE A 406 -18.44 16.87 10.29
CA ILE A 406 -17.42 17.19 11.30
C ILE A 406 -17.89 16.79 12.71
N PRO A 407 -19.09 17.16 13.18
CA PRO A 407 -19.58 16.71 14.48
C PRO A 407 -19.71 15.19 14.60
N LEU A 408 -20.08 14.49 13.52
CA LEU A 408 -20.18 13.02 13.51
C LEU A 408 -18.80 12.36 13.67
N LEU A 409 -17.80 12.86 12.96
CA LEU A 409 -16.44 12.31 13.01
C LEU A 409 -15.74 12.69 14.32
N GLN A 410 -16.04 13.85 14.90
CA GLN A 410 -15.64 14.20 16.27
C GLN A 410 -16.25 13.26 17.32
N LYS A 411 -17.51 12.85 17.15
CA LYS A 411 -18.14 11.84 18.01
C LYS A 411 -17.38 10.51 17.94
N TYR A 412 -16.98 10.07 16.75
CA TYR A 412 -16.16 8.86 16.60
C TYR A 412 -14.84 8.94 17.42
N ARG A 413 -14.14 10.08 17.37
CA ARG A 413 -12.91 10.30 18.17
C ARG A 413 -13.15 10.20 19.68
N ASN A 414 -14.36 10.52 20.12
CA ASN A 414 -14.79 10.46 21.51
C ASN A 414 -15.36 9.10 21.93
N VAL A 415 -15.40 8.11 21.02
CA VAL A 415 -15.78 6.74 21.36
C VAL A 415 -14.67 6.15 22.26
N PRO A 416 -15.01 5.66 23.47
CA PRO A 416 -14.04 5.08 24.38
C PRO A 416 -13.33 3.86 23.79
N ARG A 417 -12.06 3.67 24.18
CA ARG A 417 -11.24 2.54 23.74
C ARG A 417 -11.91 1.19 24.02
N THR A 418 -12.57 1.04 25.17
CA THR A 418 -13.27 -0.21 25.51
C THR A 418 -14.43 -0.50 24.60
N THR A 419 -15.15 0.54 24.17
CA THR A 419 -16.28 0.40 23.25
C THR A 419 -15.76 -0.09 21.90
N ARG A 420 -14.69 0.55 21.37
CA ARG A 420 -14.04 0.10 20.13
C ARG A 420 -13.57 -1.34 20.23
N LYS A 421 -12.82 -1.68 21.28
CA LYS A 421 -12.35 -3.06 21.52
C LYS A 421 -13.49 -4.07 21.61
N ARG A 422 -14.59 -3.74 22.30
CA ARG A 422 -15.74 -4.64 22.41
C ARG A 422 -16.37 -4.90 21.04
N HIS A 423 -16.55 -3.86 20.23
CA HIS A 423 -17.11 -4.03 18.89
C HIS A 423 -16.15 -4.79 17.96
N GLY A 424 -14.86 -4.50 18.01
CA GLY A 424 -13.82 -5.29 17.34
C GLY A 424 -13.92 -6.77 17.67
N TRP A 425 -14.00 -7.09 18.97
CA TRP A 425 -14.19 -8.46 19.45
C TRP A 425 -15.42 -9.16 18.87
N ILE A 426 -16.53 -8.43 18.75
CA ILE A 426 -17.79 -8.98 18.24
C ILE A 426 -17.64 -9.34 16.75
N ILE A 427 -16.92 -8.55 15.96
CA ILE A 427 -16.77 -8.78 14.52
C ILE A 427 -15.61 -9.71 14.13
N LEU A 428 -14.70 -10.01 15.06
CA LEU A 428 -13.64 -11.01 14.84
C LEU A 428 -14.23 -12.36 14.43
N SER A 429 -13.51 -13.08 13.56
CA SER A 429 -13.78 -14.49 13.29
C SER A 429 -13.58 -15.33 14.56
N LEU A 430 -14.05 -16.58 14.54
CA LEU A 430 -13.81 -17.49 15.67
C LEU A 430 -12.32 -17.67 15.95
N SER A 431 -11.51 -17.96 14.93
CA SER A 431 -10.05 -18.02 15.04
C SER A 431 -9.47 -16.73 15.61
N GLY A 432 -9.85 -15.57 15.06
CA GLY A 432 -9.35 -14.27 15.50
C GLY A 432 -9.60 -13.99 16.98
N ARG A 433 -10.72 -14.44 17.55
CA ARG A 433 -10.98 -14.32 18.99
C ARG A 433 -10.04 -15.17 19.84
N TRP A 434 -9.70 -16.37 19.38
CA TRP A 434 -8.71 -17.21 20.07
C TRP A 434 -7.31 -16.62 19.99
N ASP A 435 -6.96 -16.02 18.85
CA ASP A 435 -5.64 -15.46 18.61
C ASP A 435 -5.43 -14.17 19.39
N CYS A 436 -6.49 -13.35 19.51
CA CYS A 436 -6.41 -12.04 20.14
C CYS A 436 -6.81 -12.02 21.62
N LEU A 437 -6.73 -13.15 22.33
CA LEU A 437 -7.03 -13.23 23.76
C LEU A 437 -6.24 -12.18 24.57
N ASP A 438 -4.97 -11.96 24.25
CA ASP A 438 -4.11 -11.02 25.00
C ASP A 438 -4.38 -9.54 24.66
N MET A 439 -5.15 -9.28 23.58
CA MET A 439 -5.42 -7.94 23.08
C MET A 439 -6.80 -7.40 23.51
N TYR A 440 -7.69 -8.27 23.95
CA TYR A 440 -9.10 -7.96 24.25
C TYR A 440 -9.52 -8.40 25.67
N GLY A 441 -10.80 -8.19 26.00
CA GLY A 441 -11.41 -8.69 27.24
C GLY A 441 -10.95 -7.98 28.51
N CYS A 442 -10.28 -8.71 29.40
CA CYS A 442 -9.98 -8.28 30.77
C CYS A 442 -8.60 -7.63 30.91
N ALA A 443 -8.54 -6.42 31.46
CA ALA A 443 -7.30 -5.69 31.67
C ALA A 443 -6.44 -6.19 32.85
N TYR A 444 -7.02 -6.95 33.78
CA TYR A 444 -6.28 -7.51 34.91
C TYR A 444 -5.29 -8.60 34.43
N PRO A 445 -3.97 -8.43 34.60
CA PRO A 445 -2.98 -9.36 34.05
C PRO A 445 -3.07 -10.80 34.58
N GLN A 446 -3.61 -10.99 35.79
CA GLN A 446 -3.77 -12.31 36.42
C GLN A 446 -5.24 -12.78 36.37
N CYS A 447 -5.97 -12.42 35.30
CA CYS A 447 -7.36 -12.80 35.13
C CYS A 447 -7.51 -14.33 35.08
N PRO A 448 -8.22 -14.97 36.03
CA PRO A 448 -8.38 -16.44 36.02
C PRO A 448 -9.14 -16.94 34.78
N GLU A 449 -10.07 -16.13 34.28
CA GLU A 449 -10.85 -16.48 33.09
C GLU A 449 -10.00 -16.43 31.81
N LEU A 450 -9.09 -15.46 31.70
CA LEU A 450 -8.13 -15.42 30.59
C LEU A 450 -7.22 -16.65 30.62
N ALA A 451 -6.68 -17.01 31.80
CA ALA A 451 -5.86 -18.20 31.96
C ALA A 451 -6.63 -19.47 31.56
N ALA A 452 -7.89 -19.62 31.98
CA ALA A 452 -8.72 -20.75 31.58
C ALA A 452 -9.01 -20.79 30.07
N LEU A 453 -9.24 -19.63 29.42
CA LEU A 453 -9.40 -19.56 27.97
C LEU A 453 -8.11 -19.88 27.22
N GLN A 454 -6.95 -19.49 27.74
CA GLN A 454 -5.64 -19.86 27.19
C GLN A 454 -5.40 -21.38 27.31
N GLU A 455 -5.76 -22.01 28.43
CA GLU A 455 -5.73 -23.48 28.55
C GLU A 455 -6.66 -24.15 27.53
N LEU A 456 -7.88 -23.62 27.34
CA LEU A 456 -8.80 -24.13 26.33
C LEU A 456 -8.22 -23.98 24.92
N LYS A 457 -7.60 -22.84 24.61
CA LYS A 457 -6.91 -22.59 23.34
C LYS A 457 -5.86 -23.68 23.06
N GLN A 458 -5.05 -24.04 24.05
CA GLN A 458 -4.02 -25.07 23.94
C GLN A 458 -4.59 -26.49 23.72
N ARG A 459 -5.82 -26.75 24.18
CA ARG A 459 -6.49 -28.05 24.03
C ARG A 459 -7.32 -28.15 22.75
N ARG A 460 -7.45 -27.08 21.96
CA ARG A 460 -8.22 -27.10 20.71
C ARG A 460 -7.61 -28.09 19.74
N VAL A 461 -8.48 -28.88 19.11
CA VAL A 461 -8.11 -29.81 18.04
C VAL A 461 -8.87 -29.40 16.79
N ARG A 462 -8.15 -29.17 15.70
CA ARG A 462 -8.75 -28.82 14.40
C ARG A 462 -9.78 -29.89 13.98
N GLY A 463 -10.92 -29.45 13.48
CA GLY A 463 -12.08 -30.27 13.13
C GLY A 463 -12.96 -30.69 14.32
N LYS A 464 -12.57 -30.38 15.56
CA LYS A 464 -13.37 -30.67 16.77
C LYS A 464 -13.78 -29.37 17.46
N ARG A 465 -15.01 -28.94 17.16
CA ARG A 465 -15.61 -27.75 17.75
C ARG A 465 -16.31 -28.03 19.07
N ASP A 466 -16.17 -27.09 20.00
CA ASP A 466 -16.90 -27.07 21.28
C ASP A 466 -17.72 -25.78 21.38
N PRO A 467 -19.01 -25.80 20.99
CA PRO A 467 -19.85 -24.62 21.02
C PRO A 467 -19.97 -23.96 22.39
N VAL A 468 -19.81 -24.72 23.49
CA VAL A 468 -19.89 -24.18 24.86
C VAL A 468 -18.66 -23.32 25.15
N SER A 469 -17.46 -23.83 24.83
CA SER A 469 -16.22 -23.06 24.96
C SER A 469 -16.19 -21.84 24.03
N GLU A 470 -16.75 -21.96 22.83
CA GLU A 470 -16.83 -20.86 21.87
C GLU A 470 -17.81 -19.75 22.30
N ASP A 471 -18.97 -20.10 22.85
CA ASP A 471 -19.90 -19.13 23.45
C ASP A 471 -19.28 -18.47 24.69
N ARG A 472 -18.59 -19.23 25.53
CA ARG A 472 -17.83 -18.70 26.67
C ARG A 472 -16.78 -17.67 26.22
N LEU A 473 -16.00 -17.99 25.19
CA LEU A 473 -15.03 -17.08 24.58
C LEU A 473 -15.72 -15.82 24.06
N TYR A 474 -16.78 -15.96 23.27
CA TYR A 474 -17.52 -14.82 22.72
C TYR A 474 -17.97 -13.87 23.84
N ARG A 475 -18.62 -14.41 24.89
CA ARG A 475 -19.12 -13.64 26.03
C ARG A 475 -17.99 -12.98 26.83
N TRP A 476 -16.84 -13.61 26.97
CA TRP A 476 -15.72 -13.05 27.74
C TRP A 476 -15.32 -11.64 27.26
N GLY A 477 -15.19 -11.45 25.94
CA GLY A 477 -14.94 -10.12 25.37
C GLY A 477 -16.20 -9.27 25.25
N ALA A 478 -17.29 -9.83 24.74
CA ALA A 478 -18.52 -9.09 24.42
C ALA A 478 -19.25 -8.56 25.67
N ALA A 479 -19.24 -9.31 26.78
CA ALA A 479 -19.91 -8.98 28.03
C ALA A 479 -18.97 -8.40 29.11
N SER A 480 -17.73 -8.08 28.76
CA SER A 480 -16.77 -7.44 29.67
C SER A 480 -17.29 -6.11 30.22
N LYS A 481 -17.11 -5.86 31.52
CA LYS A 481 -17.58 -4.66 32.22
C LYS A 481 -16.56 -3.53 32.09
N VAL A 482 -16.99 -2.38 31.61
CA VAL A 482 -16.10 -1.21 31.45
C VAL A 482 -15.88 -0.50 32.78
N CYS A 483 -14.69 0.09 32.97
CA CYS A 483 -14.48 1.03 34.06
C CYS A 483 -15.37 2.26 33.85
N VAL A 484 -16.37 2.45 34.72
CA VAL A 484 -17.36 3.54 34.60
C VAL A 484 -16.75 4.94 34.58
N ARG A 485 -15.58 5.10 35.21
CA ARG A 485 -14.90 6.39 35.33
C ARG A 485 -14.12 6.78 34.08
N CYS A 486 -13.23 5.90 33.60
CA CYS A 486 -12.32 6.23 32.50
C CYS A 486 -12.75 5.64 31.15
N ARG A 487 -13.57 4.57 31.15
CA ARG A 487 -13.97 3.83 29.94
C ARG A 487 -12.80 3.41 29.03
N HIS A 488 -11.59 3.32 29.61
CA HIS A 488 -10.37 2.95 28.90
C HIS A 488 -10.04 1.46 29.01
N VAL A 489 -10.44 0.83 30.12
CA VAL A 489 -10.22 -0.59 30.41
C VAL A 489 -11.54 -1.30 30.71
N SER A 490 -11.57 -2.59 30.41
CA SER A 490 -12.68 -3.51 30.69
C SER A 490 -12.19 -4.69 31.52
N TYR A 491 -13.10 -5.30 32.28
CA TYR A 491 -12.83 -6.44 33.15
C TYR A 491 -13.90 -7.50 32.94
N CYS A 492 -13.55 -8.78 32.92
CA CYS A 492 -14.54 -9.84 32.80
C CYS A 492 -15.51 -9.87 34.00
N ALA A 493 -15.04 -9.45 35.19
CA ALA A 493 -15.84 -9.40 36.40
C ALA A 493 -15.34 -8.34 37.40
N GLN A 494 -16.19 -8.02 38.39
CA GLN A 494 -15.86 -7.05 39.45
C GLN A 494 -14.64 -7.44 40.30
N PRO A 495 -14.39 -8.72 40.64
CA PRO A 495 -13.17 -9.13 41.34
C PRO A 495 -11.88 -8.74 40.60
N CYS A 496 -11.84 -8.96 39.27
CA CYS A 496 -10.69 -8.55 38.45
C CYS A 496 -10.48 -7.03 38.48
N GLN A 497 -11.56 -6.24 38.43
CA GLN A 497 -11.46 -4.78 38.56
C GLN A 497 -10.89 -4.34 39.92
N ARG A 498 -11.34 -4.97 41.01
CA ARG A 498 -10.85 -4.66 42.36
C ARG A 498 -9.38 -5.04 42.53
N ALA A 499 -8.99 -6.20 42.00
CA ALA A 499 -7.63 -6.70 42.03
C ALA A 499 -6.67 -5.80 41.23
N ASP A 500 -7.09 -5.31 40.06
CA ASP A 500 -6.27 -4.42 39.23
C ASP A 500 -6.28 -2.95 39.68
N TRP A 501 -7.21 -2.55 40.56
CA TRP A 501 -7.39 -1.16 40.97
C TRP A 501 -6.11 -0.46 41.46
N PRO A 502 -5.22 -1.08 42.27
CA PRO A 502 -3.96 -0.46 42.67
C PRO A 502 -3.10 -0.02 41.48
N ASN A 503 -3.07 -0.81 40.39
CA ASN A 503 -2.34 -0.50 39.17
C ASN A 503 -3.11 0.50 38.29
N HIS A 504 -4.42 0.29 38.15
CA HIS A 504 -5.27 1.09 37.28
C HIS A 504 -5.52 2.51 37.80
N LYS A 505 -5.58 2.75 39.11
CA LYS A 505 -6.00 4.03 39.70
C LYS A 505 -5.30 5.26 39.11
N ARG A 506 -3.99 5.16 38.86
CA ARG A 506 -3.18 6.26 38.26
C ARG A 506 -3.58 6.53 36.81
N THR A 507 -3.66 5.49 36.00
CA THR A 507 -4.03 5.59 34.58
C THR A 507 -5.50 5.99 34.42
N CYS A 508 -6.38 5.51 35.31
CA CYS A 508 -7.80 5.86 35.35
C CYS A 508 -8.05 7.37 35.41
N LYS A 509 -7.28 8.11 36.22
CA LYS A 509 -7.44 9.56 36.35
C LYS A 509 -7.03 10.29 35.07
N ALA A 510 -5.91 9.90 34.47
CA ALA A 510 -5.41 10.49 33.23
C ALA A 510 -6.38 10.23 32.06
N GLU A 511 -6.86 9.00 31.93
CA GLU A 511 -7.80 8.62 30.86
C GLU A 511 -9.18 9.26 31.06
N ALA A 512 -9.68 9.35 32.29
CA ALA A 512 -10.94 10.03 32.56
C ALA A 512 -10.89 11.53 32.20
N ALA A 513 -9.72 12.17 32.29
CA ALA A 513 -9.54 13.57 31.90
C ALA A 513 -9.68 13.81 30.39
N GLN A 514 -9.54 12.77 29.55
CA GLN A 514 -9.78 12.86 28.11
C GLN A 514 -11.28 12.95 27.77
N ASN A 515 -12.18 12.72 28.74
CA ASN A 515 -13.63 12.86 28.62
C ASN A 515 -14.24 12.11 27.42
N LYS A 516 -13.75 10.91 27.10
CA LYS A 516 -14.32 10.06 26.05
C LYS A 516 -15.57 9.35 26.58
N HIS A 517 -16.72 9.65 26.00
CA HIS A 517 -18.02 9.16 26.48
C HIS A 517 -19.02 8.79 25.38
N GLU A 518 -18.63 8.86 24.10
CA GLU A 518 -19.56 8.58 23.01
C GLU A 518 -19.87 7.08 22.91
N GLU A 519 -21.16 6.75 22.81
CA GLU A 519 -21.64 5.38 22.56
C GLU A 519 -21.83 5.12 21.06
N ILE A 520 -22.26 3.92 20.64
CA ILE A 520 -22.48 3.59 19.21
C ILE A 520 -23.95 3.63 18.81
#